data_AF-A0A6N2T983-F1
#
_entry.id   AF-A0A6N2T983-F1
#
_cell.length_a   1.000
_cell.length_b   1.000
_cell.length_c   1.000
_cell.angle_alpha   90.00
_cell.angle_beta   90.00
_cell.angle_gamma   90.00
#
_symmetry.space_group_name_H-M   'P 1'
#
loop_
_entity.id
_entity.type
_entity.pdbx_description
1 polymer ?
#
loop_
_entity_poly.entity_id
_entity_poly.type
_entity_poly.pdbx_seq_one_letter_code
_entity_poly.pdbx_strand_id
1 'polypeptide(L)'
;MSQYHDDYRRMSGQQRKELTDQIYQEAGGICHICQLPVRREDASLDHLIPASQGGLSTRDNLALAHRSCNSSRQDKTINKTQVPVYDGLAWFTASDDRFS
;
A
#
# COMPACT_ATOMS: atom_id res chain seq x y z
N MET A 1 18.51 -22.63 5.50
CA MET A 1 17.13 -23.00 5.10
C MET A 1 16.18 -22.21 5.99
N SER A 2 15.62 -21.13 5.46
CA SER A 2 14.78 -20.19 6.23
C SER A 2 13.49 -20.89 6.66
N GLN A 3 13.42 -21.27 7.94
CA GLN A 3 12.21 -21.78 8.58
C GLN A 3 11.30 -20.58 8.86
N TYR A 4 10.67 -20.03 7.82
CA TYR A 4 9.62 -19.06 8.02
C TYR A 4 8.35 -19.63 7.41
N HIS A 5 7.56 -20.27 8.27
CA HIS A 5 6.25 -20.78 7.92
C HIS A 5 5.29 -19.59 7.77
N ASP A 6 4.60 -19.56 6.63
CA ASP A 6 3.58 -18.56 6.31
C ASP A 6 2.28 -18.89 7.06
N ASP A 7 2.31 -18.76 8.39
CA ASP A 7 1.25 -19.23 9.29
C ASP A 7 -0.04 -18.39 9.21
N TYR A 8 -0.01 -17.24 8.52
CA TYR A 8 -1.17 -16.36 8.34
C TYR A 8 -2.38 -17.07 7.72
N ARG A 9 -2.14 -18.02 6.79
CA ARG A 9 -3.22 -18.84 6.20
C ARG A 9 -3.80 -19.86 7.17
N ARG A 10 -3.03 -20.30 8.16
CA ARG A 10 -3.44 -21.27 9.19
C ARG A 10 -4.10 -20.60 10.41
N MET A 11 -3.91 -19.30 10.58
CA MET A 11 -4.54 -18.54 11.67
C MET A 11 -6.07 -18.54 11.58
N SER A 12 -6.72 -18.65 12.74
CA SER A 12 -8.17 -18.48 12.86
C SER A 12 -8.57 -17.03 12.57
N GLY A 13 -9.84 -16.80 12.23
CA GLY A 13 -10.35 -15.45 11.97
C GLY A 13 -10.14 -14.48 13.15
N GLN A 14 -10.24 -14.99 14.38
CA GLN A 14 -9.98 -14.22 15.59
C GLN A 14 -8.50 -13.82 15.72
N GLN A 15 -7.58 -14.76 15.48
CA GLN A 15 -6.14 -14.49 15.51
C GLN A 15 -5.72 -13.45 14.47
N ARG A 16 -6.34 -13.47 13.28
CA ARG A 16 -6.09 -12.43 12.26
C ARG A 16 -6.57 -11.07 12.71
N LYS A 17 -7.74 -11.00 13.37
CA LYS A 17 -8.27 -9.74 13.90
C LYS A 17 -7.36 -9.16 14.98
N GLU A 18 -6.89 -9.99 15.90
CA GLU A 18 -5.94 -9.58 16.95
C GLU A 18 -4.61 -9.08 16.35
N LEU A 19 -4.10 -9.75 15.32
CA LEU A 19 -2.92 -9.31 14.59
C LEU A 19 -3.14 -7.95 13.91
N THR A 20 -4.27 -7.76 13.23
CA THR A 20 -4.63 -6.47 12.63
C THR A 20 -4.75 -5.37 13.67
N ASP A 21 -5.35 -5.67 14.82
CA ASP A 21 -5.53 -4.71 15.90
C ASP A 21 -4.18 -4.27 16.51
N GLN A 22 -3.22 -5.19 16.65
CA GLN A 22 -1.87 -4.86 17.13
C GLN A 22 -1.12 -3.98 16.13
N ILE A 23 -1.09 -4.36 14.85
CA ILE A 23 -0.44 -3.58 13.80
C ILE A 23 -1.09 -2.19 13.66
N TYR A 24 -2.41 -2.10 13.82
CA TYR A 24 -3.11 -0.83 13.81
C TYR A 24 -2.64 0.11 14.94
N GLN A 25 -2.45 -0.42 16.14
CA GLN A 25 -1.93 0.36 17.27
C GLN A 25 -0.48 0.77 17.07
N GLU A 26 0.37 -0.14 16.59
CA GLU A 26 1.78 0.14 16.30
C GLU A 26 1.97 1.20 15.21
N ALA A 27 1.18 1.12 14.14
CA ALA A 27 1.19 2.09 13.04
C ALA A 27 0.54 3.43 13.42
N GLY A 28 -0.02 3.57 14.63
CA GLY A 28 -0.75 4.76 15.05
C GLY A 28 -1.98 5.05 14.20
N GLY A 29 -2.54 4.03 13.53
CA GLY A 29 -3.62 4.20 12.57
C GLY A 29 -3.22 4.97 11.31
N ILE A 30 -1.95 5.03 10.91
CA ILE A 30 -1.50 5.74 9.71
C ILE A 30 -1.26 4.76 8.56
N CYS A 31 -1.78 5.07 7.38
CA CYS A 31 -1.57 4.28 6.17
C CYS A 31 -0.15 4.44 5.64
N HIS A 32 0.57 3.34 5.43
CA HIS A 32 1.94 3.42 4.89
C HIS A 32 2.01 3.89 3.42
N ILE A 33 0.91 3.79 2.66
CA ILE A 33 0.83 4.16 1.24
C ILE A 33 0.61 5.66 1.09
N CYS A 34 -0.48 6.18 1.67
CA CYS A 34 -0.89 7.57 1.50
C CYS A 34 -0.55 8.47 2.69
N GLN A 35 -0.01 7.92 3.78
CA GLN A 35 0.35 8.62 5.01
C GLN A 35 -0.81 9.35 5.69
N LEU A 36 -2.06 8.93 5.41
CA LEU A 36 -3.27 9.47 6.02
C LEU A 36 -3.81 8.56 7.12
N PRO A 37 -4.56 9.11 8.10
CA PRO A 37 -5.20 8.31 9.13
C PRO A 37 -6.22 7.33 8.53
N VAL A 38 -6.19 6.10 9.04
CA VAL A 38 -7.01 4.96 8.65
C VAL A 38 -8.06 4.75 9.74
N ARG A 39 -9.32 4.66 9.36
CA ARG A 39 -10.38 4.26 10.29
C ARG A 39 -10.28 2.77 10.58
N ARG A 40 -10.66 2.37 11.79
CA ARG A 40 -10.58 0.96 12.19
C ARG A 40 -11.43 0.04 11.32
N GLU A 41 -12.56 0.51 10.79
CA GLU A 41 -13.36 -0.25 9.82
C GLU A 41 -12.65 -0.46 8.47
N ASP A 42 -11.80 0.49 8.05
CA ASP A 42 -11.12 0.51 6.75
C ASP A 42 -9.67 0.01 6.83
N ALA A 43 -9.21 -0.39 8.02
CA ALA A 43 -7.90 -0.96 8.26
C ALA A 43 -7.72 -2.30 7.53
N SER A 44 -6.69 -2.38 6.70
CA SER A 44 -6.30 -3.58 5.97
C SER A 44 -4.79 -3.81 6.17
N LEU A 45 -4.40 -5.08 6.23
CA LEU A 45 -2.99 -5.47 6.23
C LEU A 45 -2.55 -5.69 4.80
N ASP A 46 -1.52 -4.98 4.38
CA ASP A 46 -0.91 -5.06 3.06
C ASP A 46 0.47 -5.68 3.15
N HIS A 47 0.80 -6.53 2.17
CA HIS A 47 2.11 -7.19 2.09
C HIS A 47 3.10 -6.26 1.38
N LEU A 48 4.13 -5.81 2.08
CA LEU A 48 5.17 -4.95 1.50
C LEU A 48 5.87 -5.66 0.33
N ILE A 49 6.25 -6.92 0.53
CA ILE A 49 6.77 -7.83 -0.48
C ILE A 49 5.66 -8.80 -0.87
N PRO A 50 5.26 -8.84 -2.16
CA PRO A 50 4.25 -9.78 -2.64
C PRO A 50 4.62 -11.23 -2.35
N ALA A 51 3.62 -12.07 -2.05
CA ALA A 51 3.82 -13.50 -1.85
C ALA A 51 4.47 -14.18 -3.08
N SER A 52 4.22 -13.67 -4.30
CA SER A 52 4.82 -14.15 -5.55
C SER A 52 6.33 -13.95 -5.63
N GLN A 53 6.90 -13.02 -4.84
CA GLN A 53 8.34 -12.78 -4.74
C GLN A 53 8.97 -13.45 -3.51
N GLY A 54 8.24 -14.35 -2.84
CA GLY A 54 8.70 -14.99 -1.60
C GLY A 54 8.49 -14.13 -0.35
N GLY A 55 7.65 -13.09 -0.43
CA GLY A 55 7.25 -12.30 0.72
C GLY A 55 6.44 -13.14 1.71
N LEU A 56 6.95 -13.26 2.93
CA LEU A 56 6.30 -14.00 4.00
C LEU A 56 5.21 -13.15 4.64
N SER A 57 4.12 -13.73 5.14
CA SER A 57 3.10 -12.98 5.91
C SER A 57 3.54 -12.78 7.37
N THR A 58 4.75 -12.26 7.54
CA THR A 58 5.31 -11.91 8.85
C THR A 58 4.89 -10.51 9.26
N ARG A 59 4.92 -10.22 10.55
CA ARG A 59 4.66 -8.87 11.08
C ARG A 59 5.49 -7.80 10.38
N ASP A 60 6.77 -8.09 10.12
CA ASP A 60 7.68 -7.15 9.47
C ASP A 60 7.34 -6.88 7.99
N ASN A 61 6.63 -7.80 7.34
CA ASN A 61 6.20 -7.66 5.94
C ASN A 61 4.75 -7.18 5.81
N LEU A 62 4.02 -7.02 6.92
CA LEU A 62 2.64 -6.57 6.96
C LEU A 62 2.60 -5.12 7.43
N ALA A 63 2.05 -4.24 6.59
CA ALA A 63 1.88 -2.83 6.91
C ALA A 63 0.40 -2.43 6.89
N LEU A 64 0.05 -1.45 7.72
CA LEU A 64 -1.29 -0.89 7.75
C LEU A 64 -1.56 -0.08 6.48
N ALA A 65 -2.68 -0.35 5.81
CA ALA A 65 -3.18 0.43 4.69
C ALA A 65 -4.70 0.58 4.75
N HIS A 66 -5.25 1.59 4.08
CA HIS A 66 -6.69 1.62 3.82
C HIS A 66 -7.09 0.48 2.89
N ARG A 67 -8.29 -0.08 3.07
CA ARG A 67 -8.89 -1.02 2.10
C ARG A 67 -8.90 -0.45 0.69
N SER A 68 -9.18 0.84 0.53
CA SER A 68 -9.17 1.53 -0.76
C SER A 68 -7.75 1.65 -1.35
N CYS A 69 -6.76 2.05 -0.55
CA CYS A 69 -5.37 2.16 -0.98
C CYS A 69 -4.78 0.80 -1.34
N ASN A 70 -5.03 -0.22 -0.51
CA ASN A 70 -4.60 -1.60 -0.76
C ASN A 70 -5.25 -2.16 -2.04
N SER A 71 -6.57 -1.98 -2.19
CA SER A 71 -7.32 -2.37 -3.40
C SER A 71 -6.88 -1.60 -4.64
N SER A 72 -6.45 -0.34 -4.50
CA SER A 72 -5.91 0.43 -5.63
C SER A 72 -4.49 0.01 -6.02
N ARG A 73 -3.71 -0.48 -5.06
CA ARG A 73 -2.35 -0.99 -5.26
C ARG A 73 -2.39 -2.30 -6.04
N GLN A 74 -3.21 -3.29 -5.64
CA GLN A 74 -3.21 -4.64 -6.24
C GLN A 74 -1.77 -5.15 -6.47
N ASP A 75 -1.48 -5.75 -7.63
CA ASP A 75 -0.13 -6.16 -8.04
C ASP A 75 0.76 -5.02 -8.58
N LYS A 76 0.30 -3.76 -8.53
CA LYS A 76 1.10 -2.63 -8.99
C LYS A 76 2.12 -2.30 -7.90
N THR A 77 3.36 -2.72 -8.12
CA THR A 77 4.51 -2.20 -7.37
C THR A 77 4.47 -0.68 -7.37
N ILE A 78 4.64 -0.06 -6.20
CA ILE A 78 4.70 1.40 -6.02
C ILE A 78 5.69 2.03 -7.01
N ASN A 79 5.20 2.44 -8.18
CA ASN A 79 5.95 3.35 -9.02
C ASN A 79 5.81 4.72 -8.37
N LYS A 80 6.80 5.10 -7.55
CA LYS A 80 6.90 6.42 -6.91
C LYS A 80 6.95 7.58 -7.92
N THR A 81 6.97 7.30 -9.21
CA THR A 81 6.92 8.29 -10.27
C THR A 81 5.47 8.45 -10.65
N GLN A 82 4.84 9.59 -10.35
CA GLN A 82 3.89 10.34 -11.20
C GLN A 82 3.16 11.38 -10.31
N VAL A 83 3.91 12.29 -9.68
CA VAL A 83 3.34 13.63 -9.44
C VAL A 83 3.48 14.37 -10.76
N PRO A 84 2.41 14.68 -11.50
CA PRO A 84 2.51 15.60 -12.63
C PRO A 84 2.86 16.96 -12.04
N VAL A 85 4.13 17.32 -12.09
CA VAL A 85 4.57 18.69 -11.84
C VAL A 85 4.00 19.50 -13.00
N TYR A 86 2.91 20.22 -12.76
CA TYR A 86 2.42 21.22 -13.70
C TYR A 86 3.27 22.47 -13.48
N ASP A 87 4.32 22.63 -14.27
CA ASP A 87 4.88 23.95 -14.49
C ASP A 87 3.93 24.65 -15.48
N GLY A 88 3.24 25.71 -15.05
CA GLY A 88 2.26 26.44 -15.88
C GLY A 88 2.80 27.02 -17.20
N LEU A 89 4.03 26.67 -17.60
CA LEU A 89 4.72 27.03 -18.83
C LEU A 89 4.29 26.16 -20.03
N ALA A 90 3.86 24.90 -19.80
CA ALA A 90 3.43 24.01 -20.88
C ALA A 90 2.20 24.52 -21.66
N TRP A 91 1.37 25.36 -21.02
CA TRP A 91 0.21 25.98 -21.64
C TRP A 91 0.55 27.14 -22.59
N PHE A 92 1.72 27.78 -22.42
CA PHE A 92 2.11 28.94 -23.24
C PHE A 92 3.01 28.57 -24.43
N THR A 93 3.74 27.45 -24.37
CA THR A 93 4.72 27.07 -25.40
C THR A 93 4.17 26.15 -26.49
N ALA A 94 2.92 25.71 -26.40
CA ALA A 94 2.24 25.04 -27.51
C ALA A 94 1.79 26.09 -28.53
N SER A 95 2.73 26.72 -29.22
CA SER A 95 2.44 27.57 -30.38
C SER A 95 1.91 26.67 -31.51
N ASP A 96 0.61 26.80 -31.80
CA ASP A 96 -0.06 26.25 -32.97
C ASP A 96 0.64 26.74 -34.26
N ASP A 97 1.42 25.88 -34.89
CA ASP A 97 1.88 26.05 -36.27
C ASP A 97 0.86 25.40 -37.23
N ARG A 98 -0.37 25.95 -37.22
CA ARG A 98 -1.48 25.46 -38.06
C ARG A 98 -2.07 26.55 -38.97
N PHE A 99 -1.24 27.52 -39.32
CA PHE A 99 -1.54 28.48 -40.38
C PHE A 99 -0.31 28.64 -41.28
N SER A 100 -0.13 27.69 -42.19
CA SER A 100 0.66 27.83 -43.41
C SER A 100 0.03 26.95 -44.49
#